data_AF-A0AAD9TTT3-F1
#
_entry.id   AF-A0AAD9TTT3-F1
#
_cell.length_a   1.000
_cell.length_b   1.000
_cell.length_c   1.000
_cell.angle_alpha   90.00
_cell.angle_beta   90.00
_cell.angle_gamma   90.00
#
_symmetry.space_group_name_H-M   'P 1'
#
loop_
_entity.id
_entity.type
_entity.pdbx_description
1 polymer ?
#
loop_
_entity_poly.entity_id
_entity_poly.type
_entity_poly.pdbx_seq_one_letter_code
_entity_poly.pdbx_strand_id
1 'polypeptide(L)'
;MVVTMHLIDKSLVLHSRIMRFIHVLSPHDATSFGKQLVTCFYDWNVDRKLFAITVDNCSTNDCMIEKIKNKFGDALLLGGRLFHMRCCAHILNLVVRDGLKVIANGIEKIRDSICFWIASSKRIEAFENAANQLKIKYSKKLVLDCPTRWNSTYFMLSVALNYKDVFIRVQHFEPQYKCLPEELEWQLTTIMVEHLKPFYKLTEFFSGTKYPTANMVFHMICKVRKTMNGWLNSHNIEIQAMARGMIAKFDKYWRDIPGVMAVAVVLDPRYKMLLVDFHFSKIYGSSASRQREIVHKLLKDLIKEYELGSSFVEQLDDSSLDHSFDMFGGDEEFELYKSQVVSSINKSELERYLDEQVENNSSDFDILSWWKGNKGKYLILAKIARDILAIPVSTVASESAFSAGGRFLSPHRRRLRPDTLKALMCTQNWIWAPI
;
A
#
# COMPACT_ATOMS: atom_id res chain seq x y z
N MET A 1 -9.51 11.41 -12.68
CA MET A 1 -9.75 10.64 -11.45
C MET A 1 -10.12 9.21 -11.81
N VAL A 2 -9.54 8.24 -11.10
CA VAL A 2 -9.87 6.82 -11.21
C VAL A 2 -10.34 6.34 -9.84
N VAL A 3 -11.40 5.54 -9.83
CA VAL A 3 -11.94 4.89 -8.62
C VAL A 3 -11.93 3.39 -8.87
N THR A 4 -11.25 2.66 -8.00
CA THR A 4 -11.11 1.21 -8.06
C THR A 4 -11.70 0.62 -6.78
N MET A 5 -12.65 -0.30 -6.93
CA MET A 5 -13.19 -1.10 -5.86
C MET A 5 -12.27 -2.27 -5.58
N HIS A 6 -12.01 -2.52 -4.31
CA HIS A 6 -11.34 -3.73 -3.84
C HIS A 6 -12.26 -4.44 -2.86
N LEU A 7 -12.48 -5.74 -3.06
CA LEU A 7 -13.26 -6.57 -2.16
C LEU A 7 -12.70 -7.99 -2.16
N ILE A 8 -12.92 -8.72 -1.07
CA ILE A 8 -12.77 -10.17 -1.05
C ILE A 8 -14.19 -10.75 -1.02
N ASP A 9 -14.48 -11.73 -1.88
CA ASP A 9 -15.82 -12.31 -1.96
C ASP A 9 -16.06 -13.39 -0.89
N LYS A 10 -17.23 -14.04 -0.93
CA LYS A 10 -17.58 -15.15 -0.02
C LYS A 10 -16.72 -16.41 -0.23
N SER A 11 -16.09 -16.54 -1.40
CA SER A 11 -15.18 -17.63 -1.76
C SER A 11 -13.72 -17.36 -1.36
N LEU A 12 -13.48 -16.21 -0.71
CA LEU A 12 -12.18 -15.70 -0.27
C LEU A 12 -11.24 -15.36 -1.45
N VAL A 13 -11.81 -14.90 -2.56
CA VAL A 13 -11.06 -14.41 -3.73
C VAL A 13 -10.99 -12.89 -3.71
N LEU A 14 -9.79 -12.34 -3.89
CA LEU A 14 -9.56 -10.91 -3.98
C LEU A 14 -9.92 -10.37 -5.37
N HIS A 15 -10.84 -9.40 -5.40
CA HIS A 15 -11.29 -8.71 -6.60
C HIS A 15 -10.81 -7.26 -6.58
N SER A 16 -10.36 -6.78 -7.74
CA SER A 16 -10.04 -5.38 -8.00
C SER A 16 -10.71 -4.95 -9.30
N ARG A 17 -11.57 -3.92 -9.24
CA ARG A 17 -12.43 -3.51 -10.35
C ARG A 17 -12.50 -1.99 -10.46
N ILE A 18 -12.20 -1.44 -11.63
CA ILE A 18 -12.35 -0.01 -11.90
C ILE A 18 -13.85 0.31 -11.97
N MET A 19 -14.33 1.15 -11.07
CA MET A 19 -15.71 1.63 -11.03
C MET A 19 -15.91 2.87 -11.90
N ARG A 20 -14.88 3.72 -11.97
CA ARG A 20 -14.96 5.01 -12.64
C ARG A 20 -13.60 5.44 -13.14
N PHE A 21 -13.55 5.88 -14.40
CA PHE A 21 -12.41 6.53 -15.03
C PHE A 21 -12.91 7.81 -15.70
N ILE A 22 -12.63 8.98 -15.13
CA ILE A 22 -13.17 10.25 -15.61
C ILE A 22 -12.12 11.37 -15.64
N HIS A 23 -12.30 12.30 -16.57
CA HIS A 23 -11.64 13.60 -16.52
C HIS A 23 -12.47 14.53 -15.64
N VAL A 24 -11.88 14.97 -14.52
CA VAL A 24 -12.52 15.95 -13.62
C VAL A 24 -12.15 17.33 -14.16
N LEU A 25 -13.11 18.22 -14.37
CA LEU A 25 -12.84 19.59 -14.79
C LEU A 25 -12.37 20.44 -13.59
N SER A 26 -11.62 21.49 -13.86
CA SER A 26 -11.23 22.49 -12.85
C SER A 26 -12.48 23.12 -12.21
N PRO A 27 -12.50 23.42 -10.90
CA PRO A 27 -11.39 23.36 -9.95
C PRO A 27 -11.08 21.95 -9.41
N HIS A 28 -9.78 21.66 -9.21
CA HIS A 28 -9.30 20.42 -8.60
C HIS A 28 -9.22 20.53 -7.07
N ASP A 29 -10.35 20.83 -6.44
CA ASP A 29 -10.46 20.99 -4.99
C ASP A 29 -11.15 19.80 -4.31
N ALA A 30 -11.13 19.80 -2.98
CA ALA A 30 -11.69 18.73 -2.15
C ALA A 30 -13.21 18.54 -2.39
N THR A 31 -13.92 19.62 -2.70
CA THR A 31 -15.36 19.60 -2.96
C THR A 31 -15.66 18.91 -4.28
N SER A 32 -14.89 19.23 -5.32
CA SER A 32 -15.09 18.73 -6.67
C SER A 32 -14.75 17.26 -6.76
N PHE A 33 -13.63 16.83 -6.16
CA PHE A 33 -13.31 15.39 -6.06
C PHE A 33 -14.31 14.64 -5.18
N GLY A 34 -14.69 15.21 -4.02
CA GLY A 34 -15.67 14.60 -3.12
C GLY A 34 -17.02 14.37 -3.79
N LYS A 35 -17.52 15.35 -4.56
CA LYS A 35 -18.76 15.18 -5.36
C LYS A 35 -18.65 14.00 -6.34
N GLN A 36 -17.53 13.89 -7.05
CA GLN A 36 -17.34 12.82 -8.02
C GLN A 36 -17.25 11.42 -7.37
N LEU A 37 -16.66 11.31 -6.17
CA LEU A 37 -16.66 10.07 -5.40
C LEU A 37 -18.06 9.71 -4.90
N VAL A 38 -18.78 10.68 -4.33
CA VAL A 38 -20.16 10.49 -3.86
C VAL A 38 -21.07 10.02 -5.00
N THR A 39 -21.01 10.67 -6.17
CA THR A 39 -21.76 10.21 -7.35
C THR A 39 -21.33 8.80 -7.76
N CYS A 40 -20.05 8.47 -7.68
CA CYS A 40 -19.59 7.11 -7.95
C CYS A 40 -20.20 6.09 -6.97
N PHE A 41 -20.33 6.42 -5.69
CA PHE A 41 -20.91 5.51 -4.70
C PHE A 41 -22.40 5.30 -4.91
N TYR A 42 -23.15 6.35 -5.26
CA TYR A 42 -24.57 6.25 -5.58
C TYR A 42 -24.84 5.48 -6.88
N ASP A 43 -24.09 5.77 -7.95
CA ASP A 43 -24.26 5.09 -9.25
C ASP A 43 -24.09 3.57 -9.13
N TRP A 44 -23.27 3.11 -8.18
CA TRP A 44 -23.00 1.70 -7.92
C TRP A 44 -23.77 1.13 -6.73
N ASN A 45 -24.58 1.95 -6.03
CA ASN A 45 -25.33 1.57 -4.83
C ASN A 45 -24.44 0.92 -3.74
N VAL A 46 -23.30 1.55 -3.47
CA VAL A 46 -22.31 1.09 -2.48
C VAL A 46 -22.07 2.08 -1.34
N ASP A 47 -22.78 3.21 -1.32
CA ASP A 47 -22.60 4.28 -0.34
C ASP A 47 -22.80 3.85 1.12
N ARG A 48 -23.54 2.75 1.36
CA ARG A 48 -23.71 2.12 2.67
C ARG A 48 -22.87 0.86 2.90
N LYS A 49 -21.94 0.55 1.99
CA LYS A 49 -21.08 -0.64 2.01
C LYS A 49 -19.58 -0.29 2.01
N LEU A 50 -19.26 0.97 2.31
CA LEU A 50 -17.89 1.47 2.30
C LEU A 50 -17.19 1.14 3.62
N PHE A 51 -16.08 0.40 3.54
CA PHE A 51 -15.22 0.13 4.70
C PHE A 51 -14.11 1.19 4.83
N ALA A 52 -13.29 1.34 3.79
CA ALA A 52 -12.17 2.27 3.76
C ALA A 52 -11.92 2.81 2.35
N ILE A 53 -11.26 3.95 2.27
CA ILE A 53 -10.79 4.60 1.05
C ILE A 53 -9.28 4.83 1.18
N THR A 54 -8.54 4.40 0.15
CA THR A 54 -7.11 4.66 0.03
C THR A 54 -6.83 5.80 -0.94
N VAL A 55 -6.18 6.86 -0.47
CA VAL A 55 -5.79 8.03 -1.27
C VAL A 55 -4.32 8.41 -1.03
N ASP A 56 -3.75 9.21 -1.94
CA ASP A 56 -2.42 9.77 -1.72
C ASP A 56 -2.42 10.79 -0.57
N ASN A 57 -1.23 11.28 -0.20
CA ASN A 57 -1.06 12.15 0.97
C ASN A 57 -1.18 13.65 0.63
N CYS A 58 -1.91 13.99 -0.42
CA CYS A 58 -2.24 15.39 -0.73
C CYS A 58 -3.24 15.94 0.30
N SER A 59 -3.02 17.17 0.77
CA SER A 59 -3.92 17.83 1.73
C SER A 59 -5.35 17.99 1.20
N THR A 60 -5.53 18.15 -0.12
CA THR A 60 -6.86 18.18 -0.74
C THR A 60 -7.63 16.88 -0.49
N ASN A 61 -6.94 15.73 -0.45
CA ASN A 61 -7.56 14.44 -0.16
C ASN A 61 -7.96 14.33 1.32
N ASP A 62 -7.15 14.85 2.25
CA ASP A 62 -7.50 14.89 3.67
C ASP A 62 -8.84 15.64 3.89
N CYS A 63 -8.97 16.84 3.30
CA CYS A 63 -10.22 17.61 3.37
C CYS A 63 -11.40 16.91 2.68
N MET A 64 -11.14 16.20 1.58
CA MET A 64 -12.17 15.45 0.85
C MET A 64 -12.70 14.29 1.70
N ILE A 65 -11.82 13.54 2.35
CA ILE A 65 -12.18 12.41 3.21
C ILE A 65 -13.04 12.88 4.39
N GLU A 66 -12.69 13.99 5.04
CA GLU A 66 -13.50 14.54 6.13
C GLU A 66 -14.91 14.94 5.65
N LYS A 67 -15.05 15.51 4.44
CA LYS A 67 -16.36 15.79 3.86
C LYS A 67 -17.18 14.53 3.60
N ILE A 68 -16.54 13.45 3.16
CA ILE A 68 -17.19 12.15 2.90
C ILE A 68 -17.62 11.50 4.23
N LYS A 69 -16.76 11.53 5.25
CA LYS A 69 -17.08 11.06 6.60
C LYS A 69 -18.27 11.78 7.19
N ASN A 70 -18.31 13.11 7.10
CA ASN A 70 -19.44 13.90 7.60
C ASN A 70 -20.74 13.59 6.85
N LYS A 71 -20.66 13.21 5.57
CA LYS A 71 -21.84 12.89 4.75
C LYS A 71 -22.39 11.49 5.03
N PHE A 72 -21.54 10.51 5.29
CA PHE A 72 -21.93 9.10 5.45
C PHE A 72 -21.75 8.58 6.88
N GLY A 73 -21.52 9.45 7.87
CA GLY A 73 -21.05 9.09 9.21
C GLY A 73 -21.71 7.86 9.82
N ASP A 74 -23.05 7.83 9.84
CA ASP A 74 -23.83 6.73 10.44
C ASP A 74 -23.78 5.42 9.64
N ALA A 75 -23.36 5.47 8.38
CA ALA A 75 -23.19 4.30 7.52
C ALA A 75 -21.74 3.76 7.54
N LEU A 76 -20.80 4.47 8.16
CA LEU A 76 -19.40 4.08 8.24
C LEU A 76 -19.10 3.38 9.56
N LEU A 77 -18.40 2.24 9.47
CA LEU A 77 -17.97 1.49 10.65
C LEU A 77 -17.10 2.36 11.58
N LEU A 78 -17.37 2.24 12.88
CA LEU A 78 -16.72 2.96 13.97
C LEU A 78 -16.73 4.48 13.76
N GLY A 79 -17.79 5.03 13.16
CA GLY A 79 -17.89 6.45 12.81
C GLY A 79 -16.81 6.90 11.83
N GLY A 80 -16.30 5.98 11.00
CA GLY A 80 -15.24 6.22 10.03
C GLY A 80 -13.83 6.29 10.61
N ARG A 81 -13.59 5.77 11.83
CA ARG A 81 -12.24 5.71 12.44
C ARG A 81 -11.22 4.93 11.60
N LEU A 82 -11.66 3.95 10.82
CA LEU A 82 -10.84 3.13 9.92
C LEU A 82 -10.98 3.54 8.44
N PHE A 83 -11.74 4.60 8.16
CA PHE A 83 -12.16 4.92 6.80
C PHE A 83 -11.04 5.46 5.92
N HIS A 84 -10.06 6.15 6.48
CA HIS A 84 -8.98 6.75 5.72
C HIS A 84 -7.72 5.89 5.77
N MET A 85 -7.34 5.35 4.61
CA MET A 85 -6.03 4.73 4.42
C MET A 85 -5.14 5.64 3.58
N ARG A 86 -3.98 6.01 4.11
CA ARG A 86 -2.99 6.78 3.37
C ARG A 86 -2.12 5.86 2.51
N CYS A 87 -1.80 6.26 1.28
CA CYS A 87 -0.98 5.47 0.36
C CYS A 87 0.46 5.29 0.87
N CYS A 88 0.84 4.06 1.21
CA CYS A 88 2.16 3.69 1.72
C CYS A 88 3.28 3.95 0.71
N ALA A 89 3.04 3.64 -0.57
CA ALA A 89 4.02 3.90 -1.63
C ALA A 89 4.31 5.40 -1.75
N HIS A 90 3.28 6.24 -1.59
CA HIS A 90 3.44 7.69 -1.60
C HIS A 90 4.17 8.19 -0.34
N ILE A 91 3.88 7.64 0.85
CA ILE A 91 4.62 7.98 2.08
C ILE A 91 6.09 7.62 1.92
N LEU A 92 6.39 6.40 1.45
CA LEU A 92 7.77 5.96 1.22
C LEU A 92 8.49 6.86 0.21
N ASN A 93 7.78 7.29 -0.85
CA ASN A 93 8.28 8.29 -1.80
C ASN A 93 8.64 9.60 -1.12
N LEU A 94 7.77 10.14 -0.28
CA LEU A 94 8.03 11.38 0.45
C LEU A 94 9.19 11.25 1.44
N VAL A 95 9.27 10.13 2.15
CA VAL A 95 10.34 9.81 3.10
C VAL A 95 11.69 9.79 2.37
N VAL A 96 11.83 8.97 1.32
CA VAL A 96 13.11 8.84 0.61
C VAL A 96 13.50 10.13 -0.12
N ARG A 97 12.54 10.86 -0.69
CA ARG A 97 12.84 12.16 -1.34
C ARG A 97 13.41 13.18 -0.36
N ASP A 98 12.92 13.22 0.89
CA ASP A 98 13.50 14.09 1.91
C ASP A 98 14.94 13.65 2.27
N GLY A 99 15.22 12.35 2.25
CA GLY A 99 16.58 11.82 2.42
C GLY A 99 17.54 12.17 1.27
N LEU A 100 17.07 12.06 0.03
CA LEU A 100 17.88 12.32 -1.18
C LEU A 100 18.32 13.79 -1.33
N LYS A 101 17.71 14.73 -0.59
CA LYS A 101 18.12 16.14 -0.57
C LYS A 101 19.59 16.32 -0.20
N VAL A 102 20.16 15.40 0.59
CA VAL A 102 21.56 15.45 1.03
C VAL A 102 22.54 15.35 -0.15
N ILE A 103 22.15 14.68 -1.24
CA ILE A 103 22.96 14.54 -2.46
C ILE A 103 22.31 15.20 -3.68
N ALA A 104 21.46 16.21 -3.47
CA ALA A 104 20.68 16.83 -4.55
C ALA A 104 21.56 17.33 -5.72
N ASN A 105 22.71 17.94 -5.41
CA ASN A 105 23.65 18.43 -6.41
C ASN A 105 24.24 17.30 -7.27
N GLY A 106 24.67 16.20 -6.65
CA GLY A 106 25.18 15.03 -7.37
C GLY A 106 24.11 14.39 -8.25
N ILE A 107 22.87 14.32 -7.77
CA ILE A 107 21.72 13.86 -8.57
C ILE A 107 21.49 14.76 -9.79
N GLU A 108 21.56 16.08 -9.62
CA GLU A 108 21.39 17.06 -10.70
C GLU A 108 22.48 16.92 -11.77
N LYS A 109 23.76 16.86 -11.38
CA LYS A 109 24.86 16.64 -12.33
C LYS A 109 24.76 15.31 -13.08
N ILE A 110 24.37 14.22 -12.40
CA ILE A 110 24.13 12.93 -13.04
C ILE A 110 22.97 13.03 -14.04
N ARG A 111 21.89 13.71 -13.66
CA ARG A 111 20.73 13.94 -14.53
C ARG A 111 21.13 14.74 -15.77
N ASP A 112 21.89 15.81 -15.60
CA ASP A 112 22.38 16.65 -16.71
C ASP A 112 23.32 15.88 -17.62
N SER A 113 24.20 15.05 -17.06
CA SER A 113 25.05 14.14 -17.82
C SER A 113 24.25 13.18 -18.67
N ILE A 114 23.24 12.53 -18.08
CA ILE A 114 22.35 11.63 -18.81
C ILE A 114 21.61 12.40 -19.92
N CYS A 115 21.01 13.54 -19.58
CA CYS A 115 20.29 14.39 -20.52
C CYS A 115 21.15 14.75 -21.74
N PHE A 116 22.40 15.14 -21.48
CA PHE A 116 23.36 15.47 -22.54
C PHE A 116 23.59 14.30 -23.50
N TRP A 117 23.83 13.09 -22.97
CA TRP A 117 24.20 11.92 -23.76
C TRP A 117 23.03 11.24 -24.46
N ILE A 118 21.80 11.39 -23.95
CA ILE A 118 20.60 10.85 -24.60
C ILE A 118 19.92 11.83 -25.56
N ALA A 119 20.42 13.07 -25.66
CA ALA A 119 19.77 14.14 -26.44
C ALA A 119 19.71 13.87 -27.96
N SER A 120 20.55 12.99 -28.51
CA SER A 120 20.55 12.65 -29.93
C SER A 120 21.09 11.24 -30.18
N SER A 121 20.68 10.62 -31.28
CA SER A 121 21.18 9.29 -31.69
C SER A 121 22.70 9.26 -31.81
N LYS A 122 23.31 10.32 -32.36
CA LYS A 122 24.77 10.45 -32.47
C LYS A 122 25.47 10.35 -31.11
N ARG A 123 24.93 11.02 -30.07
CA ARG A 123 25.51 10.98 -28.72
C ARG A 123 25.29 9.63 -28.05
N ILE A 124 24.13 9.01 -28.26
CA ILE A 124 23.85 7.65 -27.77
C ILE A 124 24.87 6.66 -28.37
N GLU A 125 25.05 6.66 -29.69
CA GLU A 125 26.01 5.81 -30.38
C GLU A 125 27.46 6.06 -29.90
N ALA A 126 27.84 7.33 -29.71
CA ALA A 126 29.16 7.69 -29.17
C ALA A 126 29.38 7.14 -27.75
N PHE A 127 28.36 7.23 -26.89
CA PHE A 127 28.42 6.69 -25.52
C PHE A 127 28.49 5.15 -25.52
N GLU A 128 27.69 4.49 -26.37
CA GLU A 128 27.71 3.02 -26.53
C GLU A 128 29.06 2.53 -27.06
N ASN A 129 29.64 3.24 -28.05
CA ASN A 129 30.97 2.94 -28.57
C ASN A 129 32.05 3.10 -27.49
N ALA A 130 31.97 4.14 -26.65
CA ALA A 130 32.88 4.33 -25.53
C ALA A 130 32.76 3.21 -24.49
N ALA A 131 31.53 2.77 -24.18
CA ALA A 131 31.29 1.62 -23.30
C ALA A 131 31.93 0.34 -23.86
N ASN A 132 31.77 0.09 -25.16
CA ASN A 132 32.37 -1.07 -25.84
C ASN A 132 33.91 -1.02 -25.83
N GLN A 133 34.52 0.15 -26.04
CA GLN A 133 35.98 0.33 -25.94
C GLN A 133 36.52 -0.01 -24.54
N LEU A 134 35.77 0.35 -23.49
CA LEU A 134 36.09 0.01 -22.11
C LEU A 134 35.71 -1.43 -21.72
N LYS A 135 35.18 -2.22 -22.67
CA LYS A 135 34.65 -3.58 -22.43
C LYS A 135 33.52 -3.60 -21.38
N ILE A 136 32.81 -2.50 -21.21
CA ILE A 136 31.63 -2.40 -20.33
C ILE A 136 30.40 -2.75 -21.15
N LYS A 137 29.67 -3.81 -20.75
CA LYS A 137 28.46 -4.25 -21.45
C LYS A 137 27.35 -3.22 -21.31
N TYR A 138 26.98 -2.57 -22.42
CA TYR A 138 25.83 -1.66 -22.48
C TYR A 138 24.50 -2.45 -22.50
N SER A 139 24.10 -2.95 -21.34
CA SER A 139 22.92 -3.82 -21.17
C SER A 139 21.65 -3.06 -20.81
N LYS A 140 21.78 -1.85 -20.26
CA LYS A 140 20.67 -0.99 -19.85
C LYS A 140 20.83 0.39 -20.43
N LYS A 141 19.81 0.90 -21.12
CA LYS A 141 19.82 2.26 -21.66
C LYS A 141 19.83 3.28 -20.53
N LEU A 142 20.51 4.40 -20.77
CA LEU A 142 20.40 5.59 -19.91
C LEU A 142 18.98 6.16 -20.04
N VAL A 143 18.35 6.47 -18.90
CA VAL A 143 16.98 7.01 -18.85
C VAL A 143 16.92 8.08 -17.77
N LEU A 144 16.25 9.20 -18.07
CA LEU A 144 15.99 10.26 -17.10
C LEU A 144 14.94 9.84 -16.07
N ASP A 145 15.13 10.33 -14.84
CA ASP A 145 14.16 10.12 -13.79
C ASP A 145 12.92 11.01 -13.94
N CYS A 146 11.87 10.65 -13.20
CA CYS A 146 10.75 11.52 -12.89
C CYS A 146 11.02 12.10 -11.49
N PRO A 147 11.39 13.39 -11.34
CA PRO A 147 11.85 13.95 -10.06
C PRO A 147 10.85 13.87 -8.89
N THR A 148 9.57 13.64 -9.21
CA THR A 148 8.50 13.43 -8.22
C THR A 148 8.39 11.98 -7.73
N ARG A 149 9.07 11.03 -8.38
CA ARG A 149 9.04 9.58 -8.11
C ARG A 149 10.44 9.05 -7.81
N TRP A 150 10.74 8.89 -6.54
CA TRP A 150 12.06 8.50 -6.04
C TRP A 150 12.59 7.19 -6.61
N ASN A 151 11.73 6.22 -6.90
CA ASN A 151 12.12 4.93 -7.48
C ASN A 151 12.68 5.08 -8.90
N SER A 152 12.20 6.09 -9.66
CA SER A 152 12.77 6.42 -10.95
C SER A 152 14.14 7.11 -10.80
N THR A 153 14.31 7.97 -9.79
CA THR A 153 15.62 8.56 -9.44
C THR A 153 16.61 7.46 -9.03
N TYR A 154 16.20 6.53 -8.15
CA TYR A 154 17.00 5.37 -7.78
C TYR A 154 17.44 4.56 -9.01
N PHE A 155 16.50 4.25 -9.90
CA PHE A 155 16.80 3.50 -11.11
C PHE A 155 17.81 4.25 -11.99
N MET A 156 17.59 5.54 -12.26
CA MET A 156 18.51 6.40 -13.00
C MET A 156 19.93 6.35 -12.42
N LEU A 157 20.08 6.59 -11.11
CA LEU A 157 21.37 6.56 -10.43
C LEU A 157 22.02 5.16 -10.51
N SER A 158 21.24 4.09 -10.25
CA SER A 158 21.75 2.71 -10.29
C SER A 158 22.24 2.30 -11.68
N VAL A 159 21.64 2.83 -12.75
CA VAL A 159 22.08 2.60 -14.12
C VAL A 159 23.31 3.43 -14.42
N ALA A 160 23.31 4.72 -14.07
CA ALA A 160 24.42 5.63 -14.30
C ALA A 160 25.72 5.14 -13.65
N LEU A 161 25.64 4.58 -12.44
CA LEU A 161 26.79 4.02 -11.71
C LEU A 161 27.50 2.90 -12.48
N ASN A 162 26.77 2.08 -13.25
CA ASN A 162 27.41 1.02 -14.07
C ASN A 162 28.23 1.59 -15.23
N TYR A 163 28.07 2.87 -15.55
CA TYR A 163 28.72 3.55 -16.65
C TYR A 163 29.60 4.72 -16.20
N LYS A 164 29.97 4.80 -14.91
CA LYS A 164 30.83 5.86 -14.36
C LYS A 164 32.09 6.08 -15.21
N ASP A 165 32.82 5.01 -15.51
CA ASP A 165 34.06 5.09 -16.30
C ASP A 165 33.80 5.53 -17.74
N VAL A 166 32.61 5.21 -18.28
CA VAL A 166 32.20 5.67 -19.61
C VAL A 166 32.00 7.18 -19.60
N PHE A 167 31.31 7.73 -18.59
CA PHE A 167 31.15 9.19 -18.44
C PHE A 167 32.50 9.93 -18.35
N ILE A 168 33.46 9.37 -17.60
CA ILE A 168 34.81 9.93 -17.50
C ILE A 168 35.51 9.87 -18.86
N ARG A 169 35.45 8.73 -19.56
CA ARG A 169 36.08 8.53 -20.86
C ARG A 169 35.54 9.49 -21.93
N VAL A 170 34.22 9.65 -22.01
CA VAL A 170 33.56 10.50 -23.02
C VAL A 170 33.84 12.00 -22.84
N GLN A 171 34.16 12.44 -21.63
CA GLN A 171 34.57 13.83 -21.38
C GLN A 171 35.85 14.22 -22.14
N HIS A 172 36.76 13.28 -22.38
CA HIS A 172 38.05 13.57 -23.03
C HIS A 172 37.92 13.94 -24.51
N PHE A 173 36.82 13.56 -25.17
CA PHE A 173 36.64 13.77 -26.61
C PHE A 173 35.36 14.54 -26.97
N GLU A 174 34.56 14.96 -26.00
CA GLU A 174 33.38 15.81 -26.21
C GLU A 174 33.48 17.11 -25.38
N PRO A 175 34.09 18.18 -25.94
CA PRO A 175 34.33 19.43 -25.20
C PRO A 175 33.05 20.15 -24.72
N GLN A 176 31.89 19.83 -25.32
CA GLN A 176 30.61 20.39 -24.89
C GLN A 176 30.08 19.74 -23.60
N TYR A 177 30.60 18.58 -23.21
CA TYR A 177 30.19 17.86 -22.01
C TYR A 177 30.87 18.45 -20.75
N LYS A 178 30.19 19.40 -20.11
CA LYS A 178 30.71 20.15 -18.94
C LYS A 178 30.12 19.74 -17.59
N CYS A 179 29.14 18.84 -17.59
CA CYS A 179 28.36 18.47 -16.40
C CYS A 179 28.78 17.12 -15.78
N LEU A 180 30.03 16.69 -15.97
CA LEU A 180 30.55 15.45 -15.36
C LEU A 180 30.51 15.57 -13.82
N PRO A 181 29.91 14.60 -13.10
CA PRO A 181 29.96 14.56 -11.64
C PRO A 181 31.38 14.31 -11.14
N GLU A 182 31.71 14.93 -10.01
CA GLU A 182 32.99 14.78 -9.33
C GLU A 182 33.11 13.40 -8.65
N GLU A 183 34.34 12.99 -8.34
CA GLU A 183 34.60 11.68 -7.72
C GLU A 183 33.84 11.51 -6.39
N LEU A 184 33.79 12.56 -5.56
CA LEU A 184 33.03 12.56 -4.31
C LEU A 184 31.52 12.35 -4.55
N GLU A 185 30.97 12.93 -5.61
CA GLU A 185 29.54 12.81 -5.93
C GLU A 185 29.20 11.39 -6.40
N TRP A 186 30.09 10.76 -7.17
CA TRP A 186 29.96 9.34 -7.53
C TRP A 186 30.05 8.44 -6.30
N GLN A 187 30.98 8.70 -5.38
CA GLN A 187 31.13 7.94 -4.14
C GLN A 187 29.89 8.04 -3.26
N LEU A 188 29.41 9.26 -2.99
CA LEU A 188 28.19 9.48 -2.22
C LEU A 188 26.98 8.82 -2.90
N THR A 189 26.83 8.97 -4.22
CA THR A 189 25.75 8.32 -4.98
C THR A 189 25.79 6.79 -4.83
N THR A 190 26.98 6.19 -4.90
CA THR A 190 27.17 4.75 -4.72
C THR A 190 26.67 4.29 -3.35
N ILE A 191 27.14 4.94 -2.29
CA ILE A 191 26.74 4.63 -0.90
C ILE A 191 25.22 4.75 -0.75
N MET A 192 24.62 5.81 -1.28
CA MET A 192 23.17 6.07 -1.18
C MET A 192 22.35 5.01 -1.93
N VAL A 193 22.76 4.62 -3.14
CA VAL A 193 22.08 3.57 -3.94
C VAL A 193 22.16 2.20 -3.24
N GLU A 194 23.25 1.89 -2.55
CA GLU A 194 23.35 0.67 -1.75
C GLU A 194 22.39 0.68 -0.56
N HIS A 195 22.36 1.78 0.20
CA HIS A 195 21.50 1.94 1.37
C HIS A 195 20.01 1.95 1.00
N LEU A 196 19.64 2.55 -0.13
CA LEU A 196 18.25 2.67 -0.57
C LEU A 196 17.73 1.44 -1.35
N LYS A 197 18.59 0.48 -1.70
CA LYS A 197 18.19 -0.75 -2.41
C LYS A 197 17.05 -1.53 -1.74
N PRO A 198 17.03 -1.73 -0.40
CA PRO A 198 15.92 -2.40 0.26
C PRO A 198 14.60 -1.63 0.13
N PHE A 199 14.66 -0.29 0.12
CA PHE A 199 13.49 0.58 -0.01
C PHE A 199 12.93 0.51 -1.43
N TYR A 200 13.81 0.36 -2.44
CA TYR A 200 13.42 0.25 -3.83
C TYR A 200 12.64 -1.04 -4.06
N LYS A 201 13.20 -2.17 -3.59
CA LYS A 201 12.52 -3.48 -3.61
C LYS A 201 11.18 -3.44 -2.89
N LEU A 202 11.11 -2.73 -1.75
CA LEU A 202 9.87 -2.56 -1.01
C LEU A 202 8.81 -1.76 -1.80
N THR A 203 9.23 -0.75 -2.57
CA THR A 203 8.33 0.03 -3.41
C THR A 203 7.77 -0.83 -4.56
N GLU A 204 8.59 -1.69 -5.16
CA GLU A 204 8.12 -2.67 -6.14
C GLU A 204 7.10 -3.62 -5.53
N PHE A 205 7.36 -4.10 -4.30
CA PHE A 205 6.42 -4.93 -3.56
C PHE A 205 5.08 -4.23 -3.27
N PHE A 206 5.08 -2.95 -2.89
CA PHE A 206 3.85 -2.15 -2.70
C PHE A 206 3.09 -1.85 -4.00
N SER A 207 3.72 -2.10 -5.15
CA SER A 207 3.08 -1.91 -6.46
C SER A 207 2.32 -3.17 -6.92
N GLY A 208 2.40 -4.27 -6.17
CA GLY A 208 1.67 -5.51 -6.44
C GLY A 208 0.16 -5.38 -6.18
N THR A 209 -0.64 -6.09 -6.98
CA THR A 209 -2.12 -6.05 -6.94
C THR A 209 -2.78 -7.42 -6.80
N LYS A 210 -1.99 -8.50 -6.84
CA LYS A 210 -2.49 -9.89 -6.92
C LYS A 210 -2.56 -10.60 -5.56
N TYR A 211 -2.21 -9.92 -4.47
CA TYR A 211 -2.18 -10.49 -3.13
C TYR A 211 -2.61 -9.42 -2.11
N PRO A 212 -3.17 -9.82 -0.95
CA PRO A 212 -3.42 -8.90 0.16
C PRO A 212 -2.12 -8.22 0.59
N THR A 213 -2.16 -6.91 0.69
CA THR A 213 -0.99 -6.10 1.06
C THR A 213 -1.09 -5.56 2.48
N ALA A 214 -2.30 -5.41 3.01
CA ALA A 214 -2.58 -4.80 4.31
C ALA A 214 -1.85 -5.47 5.49
N ASN A 215 -1.88 -6.80 5.57
CA ASN A 215 -1.22 -7.58 6.62
C ASN A 215 0.32 -7.52 6.55
N MET A 216 0.90 -7.36 5.34
CA MET A 216 2.35 -7.36 5.16
C MET A 216 2.97 -5.98 5.39
N VAL A 217 2.23 -4.91 5.14
CA VAL A 217 2.76 -3.54 5.15
C VAL A 217 3.30 -3.10 6.49
N PHE A 218 2.60 -3.38 7.59
CA PHE A 218 3.02 -2.95 8.91
C PHE A 218 4.44 -3.44 9.24
N HIS A 219 4.69 -4.74 9.02
CA HIS A 219 6.00 -5.34 9.23
C HIS A 219 7.09 -4.64 8.40
N MET A 220 6.77 -4.32 7.14
CA MET A 220 7.71 -3.66 6.23
C MET A 220 7.99 -2.22 6.62
N ILE A 221 6.97 -1.46 7.02
CA ILE A 221 7.12 -0.08 7.48
C ILE A 221 7.95 -0.04 8.78
N CYS A 222 7.73 -0.98 9.70
CA CYS A 222 8.54 -1.12 10.90
C CYS A 222 10.00 -1.47 10.57
N LYS A 223 10.24 -2.36 9.58
CA LYS A 223 11.60 -2.65 9.06
C LYS A 223 12.27 -1.38 8.51
N VAL A 224 11.56 -0.61 7.69
CA VAL A 224 12.03 0.69 7.17
C VAL A 224 12.45 1.61 8.32
N ARG A 225 11.60 1.76 9.34
CA ARG A 225 11.90 2.60 10.51
C ARG A 225 13.15 2.13 11.26
N LYS A 226 13.28 0.82 11.47
CA LYS A 226 14.45 0.22 12.13
C LYS A 226 15.73 0.44 11.32
N THR A 227 15.67 0.26 9.99
CA THR A 227 16.82 0.48 9.10
C THR A 227 17.29 1.93 9.15
N MET A 228 16.37 2.90 9.07
CA MET A 228 16.73 4.32 9.19
C MET A 228 17.34 4.65 10.56
N ASN A 229 16.83 4.05 11.65
CA ASN A 229 17.43 4.23 12.98
C ASN A 229 18.87 3.70 13.04
N GLY A 230 19.16 2.59 12.38
CA GLY A 230 20.53 2.08 12.28
C GLY A 230 21.48 3.07 11.60
N TRP A 231 20.99 3.80 10.59
CA TRP A 231 21.77 4.78 9.85
C TRP A 231 22.15 6.03 10.68
N LEU A 232 21.44 6.31 11.78
CA LEU A 232 21.82 7.38 12.69
C LEU A 232 23.19 7.14 13.37
N ASN A 233 23.61 5.88 13.45
CA ASN A 233 24.90 5.47 14.02
C ASN A 233 25.99 5.25 12.96
N SER A 234 25.74 5.63 11.70
CA SER A 234 26.72 5.49 10.61
C SER A 234 27.94 6.38 10.84
N HIS A 235 29.13 5.97 10.42
CA HIS A 235 30.32 6.84 10.41
C HIS A 235 30.26 7.94 9.34
N ASN A 236 29.39 7.79 8.34
CA ASN A 236 29.22 8.76 7.26
C ASN A 236 28.17 9.83 7.63
N ILE A 237 28.58 11.10 7.61
CA ILE A 237 27.77 12.24 8.05
C ILE A 237 26.55 12.44 7.13
N GLU A 238 26.71 12.22 5.83
CA GLU A 238 25.64 12.33 4.83
C GLU A 238 24.56 11.28 5.06
N ILE A 239 24.94 10.05 5.43
CA ILE A 239 24.01 8.97 5.79
C ILE A 239 23.26 9.29 7.08
N GLN A 240 23.93 9.86 8.09
CA GLN A 240 23.25 10.33 9.30
C GLN A 240 22.26 11.45 8.97
N ALA A 241 22.65 12.42 8.12
CA ALA A 241 21.79 13.53 7.70
C ALA A 241 20.58 13.03 6.91
N MET A 242 20.78 12.08 6.00
CA MET A 242 19.71 11.41 5.25
C MET A 242 18.74 10.73 6.21
N ALA A 243 19.27 9.95 7.16
CA ALA A 243 18.46 9.25 8.15
C ALA A 243 17.61 10.21 8.99
N ARG A 244 18.17 11.32 9.48
CA ARG A 244 17.43 12.35 10.22
C ARG A 244 16.26 12.92 9.39
N GLY A 245 16.53 13.29 8.14
CA GLY A 245 15.50 13.82 7.22
C GLY A 245 14.38 12.81 6.94
N MET A 246 14.75 11.57 6.65
CA MET A 246 13.79 10.49 6.38
C MET A 246 12.95 10.14 7.61
N ILE A 247 13.57 10.06 8.79
CA ILE A 247 12.88 9.77 10.06
C ILE A 247 11.89 10.87 10.41
N ALA A 248 12.30 12.14 10.32
CA ALA A 248 11.41 13.27 10.60
C ALA A 248 10.18 13.24 9.68
N LYS A 249 10.38 12.90 8.40
CA LYS A 249 9.29 12.77 7.44
C LYS A 249 8.41 11.55 7.72
N PHE A 250 9.00 10.43 8.13
CA PHE A 250 8.28 9.22 8.50
C PHE A 250 7.37 9.46 9.71
N ASP A 251 7.91 10.03 10.79
CA ASP A 251 7.20 10.20 12.06
C ASP A 251 5.99 11.14 11.90
N LYS A 252 6.02 12.07 10.93
CA LYS A 252 4.86 12.89 10.54
C LYS A 252 3.67 12.04 10.09
N TYR A 253 3.89 11.00 9.29
CA TYR A 253 2.81 10.16 8.74
C TYR A 253 2.48 8.97 9.63
N TRP A 254 3.43 8.50 10.43
CA TRP A 254 3.24 7.35 11.32
C TRP A 254 2.22 7.61 12.44
N ARG A 255 2.06 8.86 12.89
CA ARG A 255 1.04 9.25 13.90
C ARG A 255 -0.39 8.91 13.46
N ASP A 256 -0.67 8.99 12.17
CA ASP A 256 -2.00 8.76 11.60
C ASP A 256 -2.24 7.29 11.20
N ILE A 257 -1.18 6.47 11.15
CA ILE A 257 -1.23 5.14 10.51
C ILE A 257 -0.71 4.00 11.41
N PRO A 258 -1.39 3.69 12.52
CA PRO A 258 -1.31 2.34 13.10
C PRO A 258 -2.60 1.53 12.99
N GLY A 259 -3.79 2.16 13.01
CA GLY A 259 -5.06 1.46 13.25
C GLY A 259 -5.38 0.34 12.25
N VAL A 260 -5.62 0.70 10.99
CA VAL A 260 -5.97 -0.28 9.93
C VAL A 260 -4.87 -1.33 9.76
N MET A 261 -3.60 -0.90 9.75
CA MET A 261 -2.45 -1.78 9.53
C MET A 261 -2.22 -2.75 10.67
N ALA A 262 -2.34 -2.29 11.92
CA ALA A 262 -2.17 -3.15 13.09
C ALA A 262 -3.29 -4.19 13.15
N VAL A 263 -4.54 -3.79 12.88
CA VAL A 263 -5.66 -4.74 12.81
C VAL A 263 -5.41 -5.79 11.71
N ALA A 264 -4.97 -5.37 10.53
CA ALA A 264 -4.65 -6.30 9.43
C ALA A 264 -3.56 -7.32 9.80
N VAL A 265 -2.54 -6.92 10.56
CA VAL A 265 -1.50 -7.83 11.09
C VAL A 265 -2.04 -8.78 12.13
N VAL A 266 -2.89 -8.28 13.04
CA VAL A 266 -3.46 -9.14 14.08
C VAL A 266 -4.30 -10.25 13.45
N LEU A 267 -4.99 -9.96 12.36
CA LEU A 267 -5.77 -10.94 11.59
C LEU A 267 -4.89 -11.86 10.68
N ASP A 268 -3.57 -11.71 10.72
CA ASP A 268 -2.65 -12.69 10.12
C ASP A 268 -2.29 -13.74 11.19
N PRO A 269 -2.68 -15.00 11.01
CA PRO A 269 -2.50 -16.05 12.03
C PRO A 269 -1.03 -16.40 12.28
N ARG A 270 -0.11 -16.00 11.38
CA ARG A 270 1.35 -16.14 11.59
C ARG A 270 1.92 -15.11 12.56
N TYR A 271 1.18 -14.01 12.81
CA TYR A 271 1.71 -12.84 13.49
C TYR A 271 0.90 -12.46 14.73
N LYS A 272 -0.42 -12.32 14.59
CA LYS A 272 -1.33 -11.91 15.68
C LYS A 272 -0.82 -10.67 16.42
N MET A 273 -1.15 -10.54 17.71
CA MET A 273 -0.63 -9.47 18.58
C MET A 273 0.89 -9.54 18.79
N LEU A 274 1.50 -10.72 18.64
CA LEU A 274 2.92 -10.94 18.91
C LEU A 274 3.82 -10.06 18.03
N LEU A 275 3.50 -9.92 16.74
CA LEU A 275 4.30 -9.07 15.85
C LEU A 275 4.10 -7.57 16.14
N VAL A 276 2.89 -7.18 16.52
CA VAL A 276 2.58 -5.80 16.93
C VAL A 276 3.39 -5.45 18.17
N ASP A 277 3.40 -6.31 19.18
CA ASP A 277 4.13 -6.12 20.44
C ASP A 277 5.65 -6.05 20.20
N PHE A 278 6.18 -6.92 19.33
CA PHE A 278 7.59 -6.93 18.95
C PHE A 278 8.03 -5.62 18.30
N HIS A 279 7.24 -5.06 17.37
CA HIS A 279 7.62 -3.82 16.70
C HIS A 279 7.35 -2.58 17.56
N PHE A 280 6.26 -2.56 18.32
CA PHE A 280 5.93 -1.46 19.22
C PHE A 280 6.97 -1.30 20.32
N SER A 281 7.50 -2.39 20.88
CA SER A 281 8.61 -2.31 21.85
C SER A 281 9.86 -1.63 21.27
N LYS A 282 10.14 -1.82 19.98
CA LYS A 282 11.30 -1.25 19.28
C LYS A 282 11.10 0.19 18.83
N ILE A 283 9.87 0.58 18.50
CA ILE A 283 9.55 1.92 17.97
C ILE A 283 9.20 2.88 19.11
N TYR A 284 8.39 2.44 20.07
CA TYR A 284 7.82 3.29 21.10
C TYR A 284 8.45 3.12 22.49
N GLY A 285 9.28 2.08 22.69
CA GLY A 285 9.90 1.82 23.98
C GLY A 285 8.87 1.73 25.11
N SER A 286 8.97 2.62 26.10
CA SER A 286 8.06 2.68 27.26
C SER A 286 6.59 2.91 26.91
N SER A 287 6.28 3.49 25.75
CA SER A 287 4.90 3.74 25.31
C SER A 287 4.27 2.55 24.56
N ALA A 288 4.97 1.42 24.41
CA ALA A 288 4.49 0.26 23.66
C ALA A 288 3.19 -0.33 24.21
N SER A 289 3.05 -0.47 25.54
CA SER A 289 1.83 -1.02 26.16
C SER A 289 0.59 -0.19 25.82
N ARG A 290 0.71 1.13 25.87
CA ARG A 290 -0.38 2.04 25.51
C ARG A 290 -0.82 1.87 24.06
N GLN A 291 0.14 1.73 23.15
CA GLN A 291 -0.16 1.52 21.71
C GLN A 291 -0.82 0.15 21.48
N ARG A 292 -0.36 -0.88 22.18
CA ARG A 292 -0.97 -2.21 22.18
C ARG A 292 -2.43 -2.18 22.63
N GLU A 293 -2.73 -1.49 23.73
CA GLU A 293 -4.09 -1.33 24.26
C GLU A 293 -5.01 -0.61 23.27
N ILE A 294 -4.51 0.40 22.55
CA ILE A 294 -5.28 1.10 21.51
C ILE A 294 -5.68 0.14 20.39
N VAL A 295 -4.76 -0.73 19.92
CA VAL A 295 -5.05 -1.74 18.89
C VAL A 295 -6.06 -2.78 19.41
N HIS A 296 -5.86 -3.26 20.63
CA HIS A 296 -6.77 -4.24 21.24
C HIS A 296 -8.18 -3.69 21.43
N LYS A 297 -8.30 -2.44 21.90
CA LYS A 297 -9.58 -1.74 22.02
C LYS A 297 -10.25 -1.55 20.66
N LEU A 298 -9.49 -1.15 19.65
CA LEU A 298 -9.99 -0.97 18.29
C LEU A 298 -10.55 -2.28 17.69
N LEU A 299 -9.88 -3.41 17.92
CA LEU A 299 -10.38 -4.74 17.55
C LEU A 299 -11.68 -5.08 18.27
N LYS A 300 -11.74 -4.86 19.60
CA LYS A 300 -12.95 -5.12 20.39
C LYS A 300 -14.12 -4.25 19.95
N ASP A 301 -13.89 -2.96 19.69
CA ASP A 301 -14.92 -2.04 19.20
C ASP A 301 -15.44 -2.52 17.84
N LEU A 302 -14.54 -2.93 16.93
CA LEU A 302 -14.90 -3.39 15.58
C LEU A 302 -15.72 -4.69 15.62
N ILE A 303 -15.34 -5.65 16.46
CA ILE A 303 -16.07 -6.92 16.62
C ILE A 303 -17.50 -6.67 17.07
N LYS A 304 -17.69 -5.82 18.10
CA LYS A 304 -19.03 -5.48 18.61
C LYS A 304 -19.94 -4.91 17.53
N GLU A 305 -19.39 -4.06 16.66
CA GLU A 305 -20.17 -3.47 15.57
C GLU A 305 -20.56 -4.49 14.50
N TYR A 306 -19.69 -5.46 14.20
CA TYR A 306 -20.02 -6.58 13.30
C TYR A 306 -21.02 -7.55 13.91
N GLU A 307 -20.97 -7.78 15.22
CA GLU A 307 -21.95 -8.60 15.96
C GLU A 307 -23.34 -7.97 15.89
N LEU A 308 -23.44 -6.65 16.15
CA LEU A 308 -24.69 -5.90 16.03
C LEU A 308 -25.25 -5.90 14.59
N GLY A 309 -24.37 -5.84 13.59
CA GLY A 309 -24.78 -5.94 12.19
C GLY A 309 -25.20 -7.34 11.76
N SER A 310 -24.62 -8.39 12.35
CA SER A 310 -24.95 -9.79 12.04
C SER A 310 -26.29 -10.22 12.62
N SER A 311 -26.60 -9.81 13.86
CA SER A 311 -27.86 -10.14 14.52
C SER A 311 -29.08 -9.57 13.80
N PHE A 312 -28.94 -8.39 13.17
CA PHE A 312 -29.98 -7.81 12.32
C PHE A 312 -30.26 -8.59 11.04
N VAL A 313 -29.26 -9.28 10.48
CA VAL A 313 -29.40 -10.07 9.23
C VAL A 313 -29.98 -11.46 9.53
N GLU A 314 -29.58 -12.08 10.64
CA GLU A 314 -30.11 -13.38 11.06
C GLU A 314 -31.62 -13.32 11.40
N GLN A 315 -32.12 -12.21 11.94
CA GLN A 315 -33.57 -12.01 12.16
C GLN A 315 -34.40 -11.90 10.88
N LEU A 316 -33.79 -11.62 9.72
CA LEU A 316 -34.49 -11.51 8.43
C LEU A 316 -34.54 -12.85 7.66
N ASP A 317 -33.59 -13.74 7.90
CA ASP A 317 -33.51 -15.07 7.25
C ASP A 317 -34.30 -16.16 8.00
N ASP A 318 -34.78 -15.91 9.23
CA ASP A 318 -35.49 -16.90 10.08
C ASP A 318 -36.95 -17.18 9.65
N SER A 319 -37.37 -16.71 8.48
CA SER A 319 -38.73 -16.96 7.94
C SER A 319 -38.86 -18.25 7.12
N SER A 320 -37.81 -19.06 7.04
CA SER A 320 -37.85 -20.37 6.37
C SER A 320 -37.08 -21.43 7.14
N LEU A 321 -37.62 -21.90 8.27
CA LEU A 321 -37.19 -23.15 8.88
C LEU A 321 -38.16 -24.27 8.49
N ASP A 322 -37.64 -25.15 7.64
CA ASP A 322 -38.18 -26.46 7.29
C ASP A 322 -38.15 -27.34 8.55
N HIS A 323 -39.33 -27.78 9.00
CA HIS A 323 -39.47 -28.65 10.17
C HIS A 323 -39.04 -30.08 9.81
N SER A 324 -37.74 -30.38 9.92
CA SER A 324 -37.29 -31.77 9.99
C SER A 324 -37.63 -32.33 11.38
N PHE A 325 -38.60 -33.24 11.43
CA PHE A 325 -39.03 -33.99 12.61
C PHE A 325 -37.89 -34.89 13.12
N ASP A 326 -37.30 -34.54 14.27
CA ASP A 326 -36.30 -35.37 14.96
C ASP A 326 -37.01 -36.41 15.85
N MET A 327 -36.74 -37.69 15.58
CA MET A 327 -37.47 -38.83 16.15
C MET A 327 -36.82 -39.40 17.42
N PHE A 328 -35.65 -38.89 17.82
CA PHE A 328 -34.98 -39.26 19.06
C PHE A 328 -34.53 -37.99 19.78
N GLY A 329 -35.38 -37.51 20.69
CA GLY A 329 -35.11 -36.31 21.49
C GLY A 329 -33.73 -36.38 22.14
N GLY A 330 -32.90 -35.38 21.83
CA GLY A 330 -31.60 -35.20 22.45
C GLY A 330 -31.73 -35.10 23.97
N ASP A 331 -30.70 -35.59 24.66
CA ASP A 331 -30.62 -35.60 26.12
C ASP A 331 -30.60 -34.15 26.66
N GLU A 332 -31.79 -33.66 27.04
CA GLU A 332 -32.01 -32.28 27.49
C GLU A 332 -31.15 -31.94 28.72
N GLU A 333 -30.82 -32.95 29.55
CA GLU A 333 -29.94 -32.80 30.71
C GLU A 333 -28.48 -32.58 30.30
N PHE A 334 -28.03 -33.26 29.23
CA PHE A 334 -26.71 -33.03 28.65
C PHE A 334 -26.60 -31.65 27.99
N GLU A 335 -27.63 -31.19 27.27
CA GLU A 335 -27.63 -29.84 26.69
C GLU A 335 -27.69 -28.75 27.78
N LEU A 336 -28.39 -28.98 28.89
CA LEU A 336 -28.37 -28.08 30.05
C LEU A 336 -26.98 -28.06 30.72
N TYR A 337 -26.36 -29.22 30.95
CA TYR A 337 -25.00 -29.33 31.49
C TYR A 337 -23.96 -28.67 30.57
N LYS A 338 -24.04 -28.92 29.27
CA LYS A 338 -23.19 -28.30 28.24
C LYS A 338 -23.37 -26.80 28.23
N SER A 339 -24.59 -26.27 28.32
CA SER A 339 -24.83 -24.83 28.40
C SER A 339 -24.23 -24.20 29.68
N GLN A 340 -24.31 -24.89 30.82
CA GLN A 340 -23.71 -24.44 32.08
C GLN A 340 -22.17 -24.46 32.04
N VAL A 341 -21.56 -25.54 31.54
CA VAL A 341 -20.10 -25.65 31.41
C VAL A 341 -19.55 -24.67 30.37
N VAL A 342 -20.22 -24.53 29.21
CA VAL A 342 -19.82 -23.61 28.13
C VAL A 342 -19.94 -22.16 28.58
N SER A 343 -20.97 -21.80 29.38
CA SER A 343 -21.10 -20.45 29.94
C SER A 343 -19.93 -20.06 30.85
N SER A 344 -19.31 -21.03 31.55
CA SER A 344 -18.16 -20.81 32.43
C SER A 344 -16.81 -20.69 31.69
N ILE A 345 -16.75 -21.13 30.42
CA ILE A 345 -15.52 -21.22 29.60
C ILE A 345 -15.53 -20.21 28.42
N ASN A 346 -16.62 -19.45 28.23
CA ASN A 346 -16.88 -18.63 27.04
C ASN A 346 -15.88 -17.48 26.83
N LYS A 347 -14.69 -17.83 26.33
CA LYS A 347 -13.76 -16.90 25.71
C LYS A 347 -14.41 -16.35 24.45
N SER A 348 -14.27 -15.04 24.26
CA SER A 348 -14.70 -14.41 23.02
C SER A 348 -13.98 -15.01 21.81
N GLU A 349 -14.58 -14.86 20.61
CA GLU A 349 -13.96 -15.31 19.36
C GLU A 349 -12.52 -14.80 19.21
N LEU A 350 -12.30 -13.52 19.57
CA LEU A 350 -11.00 -12.87 19.57
C LEU A 350 -10.01 -13.50 20.55
N GLU A 351 -10.42 -13.76 21.79
CA GLU A 351 -9.53 -14.35 22.80
C GLU A 351 -9.09 -15.75 22.40
N ARG A 352 -10.01 -16.58 21.90
CA ARG A 352 -9.67 -17.91 21.38
C ARG A 352 -8.69 -17.83 20.21
N TYR A 353 -8.89 -16.90 19.27
CA TYR A 353 -7.98 -16.69 18.14
C TYR A 353 -6.58 -16.23 18.60
N LEU A 354 -6.51 -15.31 19.56
CA LEU A 354 -5.26 -14.77 20.07
C LEU A 354 -4.48 -15.77 20.95
N ASP A 355 -5.17 -16.64 21.68
CA ASP A 355 -4.56 -17.65 22.56
C ASP A 355 -3.97 -18.84 21.79
N GLU A 356 -4.44 -19.08 20.56
CA GLU A 356 -3.86 -20.12 19.71
C GLU A 356 -2.42 -19.81 19.31
N GLN A 357 -1.63 -20.86 19.10
CA GLN A 357 -0.29 -20.72 18.56
C GLN A 357 -0.30 -20.02 17.20
N VAL A 358 0.79 -19.31 16.90
CA VAL A 358 0.98 -18.66 15.60
C VAL A 358 1.34 -19.70 14.55
N GLU A 359 0.86 -19.48 13.33
CA GLU A 359 1.20 -20.32 12.18
C GLU A 359 2.65 -20.13 11.73
N ASN A 360 3.22 -21.17 11.11
CA ASN A 360 4.57 -21.10 10.58
C ASN A 360 4.68 -20.15 9.38
N ASN A 361 5.82 -19.45 9.28
CA ASN A 361 6.14 -18.60 8.14
C ASN A 361 6.61 -19.44 6.93
N SER A 362 5.67 -20.15 6.29
CA SER A 362 5.90 -20.80 4.99
C SER A 362 5.81 -19.80 3.84
N SER A 363 6.62 -19.98 2.78
CA SER A 363 6.53 -19.21 1.54
C SER A 363 5.20 -19.42 0.82
N ASP A 364 4.59 -20.58 1.03
CA ASP A 364 3.37 -21.02 0.33
C ASP A 364 2.10 -20.74 1.16
N PHE A 365 2.25 -20.05 2.29
CA PHE A 365 1.13 -19.71 3.15
C PHE A 365 0.23 -18.67 2.49
N ASP A 366 -1.02 -19.04 2.23
CA ASP A 366 -2.09 -18.14 1.79
C ASP A 366 -3.07 -17.83 2.93
N ILE A 367 -3.05 -16.56 3.35
CA ILE A 367 -3.93 -16.04 4.41
C ILE A 367 -5.42 -16.17 4.05
N LEU A 368 -5.79 -16.03 2.78
CA LEU A 368 -7.19 -16.11 2.37
C LEU A 368 -7.71 -17.56 2.44
N SER A 369 -6.90 -18.52 2.00
CA SER A 369 -7.17 -19.94 2.16
C SER A 369 -7.25 -20.35 3.63
N TRP A 370 -6.40 -19.80 4.51
CA TRP A 370 -6.48 -20.07 5.95
C TRP A 370 -7.80 -19.57 6.55
N TRP A 371 -8.22 -18.33 6.25
CA TRP A 371 -9.51 -17.79 6.70
C TRP A 371 -10.69 -18.56 6.13
N LYS A 372 -10.58 -19.07 4.89
CA LYS A 372 -11.60 -19.93 4.28
C LYS A 372 -11.79 -21.23 5.07
N GLY A 373 -10.69 -21.89 5.45
CA GLY A 373 -10.72 -23.12 6.24
C GLY A 373 -11.19 -22.92 7.68
N ASN A 374 -10.91 -21.77 8.28
CA ASN A 374 -11.21 -21.49 9.69
C ASN A 374 -12.50 -20.68 9.91
N LYS A 375 -13.25 -20.35 8.86
CA LYS A 375 -14.49 -19.56 8.95
C LYS A 375 -15.53 -20.15 9.91
N GLY A 376 -15.64 -21.49 9.99
CA GLY A 376 -16.57 -22.15 10.91
C GLY A 376 -16.20 -21.96 12.39
N LYS A 377 -14.91 -21.78 12.68
CA LYS A 377 -14.41 -21.47 14.03
C LYS A 377 -14.54 -19.97 14.33
N TYR A 378 -14.30 -19.13 13.32
CA TYR A 378 -14.13 -17.69 13.44
C TYR A 378 -15.09 -16.91 12.53
N LEU A 379 -16.36 -16.84 12.91
CA LEU A 379 -17.42 -16.27 12.07
C LEU A 379 -17.28 -14.75 11.90
N ILE A 380 -17.14 -14.00 13.00
CA ILE A 380 -17.06 -12.54 12.96
C ILE A 380 -15.67 -12.09 12.49
N LEU A 381 -14.59 -12.72 12.99
CA LEU A 381 -13.23 -12.38 12.57
C LEU A 381 -13.00 -12.68 11.10
N ALA A 382 -13.58 -13.74 10.52
CA ALA A 382 -13.47 -13.98 9.08
C ALA A 382 -14.17 -12.88 8.25
N LYS A 383 -15.31 -12.35 8.70
CA LYS A 383 -15.98 -11.20 8.06
C LYS A 383 -15.09 -9.96 8.12
N ILE A 384 -14.51 -9.68 9.29
CA ILE A 384 -13.60 -8.55 9.49
C ILE A 384 -12.33 -8.71 8.64
N ALA A 385 -11.73 -9.90 8.63
CA ALA A 385 -10.54 -10.20 7.84
C ALA A 385 -10.78 -9.99 6.35
N ARG A 386 -11.94 -10.41 5.84
CA ARG A 386 -12.33 -10.18 4.45
C ARG A 386 -12.34 -8.70 4.08
N ASP A 387 -12.90 -7.85 4.94
CA ASP A 387 -13.06 -6.43 4.63
C ASP A 387 -11.73 -5.66 4.86
N ILE A 388 -10.93 -6.05 5.85
CA ILE A 388 -9.63 -5.43 6.15
C ILE A 388 -8.51 -5.85 5.19
N LEU A 389 -8.43 -7.14 4.85
CA LEU A 389 -7.38 -7.65 3.95
C LEU A 389 -7.60 -7.20 2.50
N ALA A 390 -8.84 -6.81 2.15
CA ALA A 390 -9.17 -6.23 0.86
C ALA A 390 -8.62 -4.80 0.67
N ILE A 391 -8.26 -4.10 1.76
CA ILE A 391 -7.84 -2.69 1.70
C ILE A 391 -6.52 -2.58 0.93
N PRO A 392 -6.47 -1.85 -0.19
CA PRO A 392 -5.22 -1.59 -0.89
C PRO A 392 -4.39 -0.61 -0.08
N VAL A 393 -3.12 -0.94 0.16
CA VAL A 393 -2.19 -0.05 0.88
C VAL A 393 -1.56 1.01 -0.01
N SER A 394 -1.83 0.97 -1.31
CA SER A 394 -1.16 1.76 -2.34
C SER A 394 -2.12 2.16 -3.45
N THR A 395 -2.05 3.42 -3.89
CA THR A 395 -2.79 3.94 -5.05
C THR A 395 -2.13 3.62 -6.38
N VAL A 396 -0.90 3.07 -6.38
CA VAL A 396 -0.09 2.83 -7.59
C VAL A 396 -0.83 1.93 -8.59
N ALA A 397 -1.59 0.95 -8.09
CA ALA A 397 -2.45 0.10 -8.90
C ALA A 397 -3.45 0.91 -9.75
N SER A 398 -4.19 1.81 -9.10
CA SER A 398 -5.12 2.72 -9.75
C SER A 398 -4.40 3.74 -10.65
N GLU A 399 -3.18 4.14 -10.29
CA GLU A 399 -2.38 5.04 -11.12
C GLU A 399 -1.90 4.39 -12.42
N SER A 400 -1.67 3.07 -12.43
CA SER A 400 -1.32 2.33 -13.64
C SER A 400 -2.40 2.42 -14.73
N ALA A 401 -3.67 2.61 -14.33
CA ALA A 401 -4.77 2.86 -15.24
C ALA A 401 -4.59 4.16 -16.04
N PHE A 402 -3.91 5.18 -15.49
CA PHE A 402 -3.56 6.38 -16.26
C PHE A 402 -2.50 6.11 -17.32
N SER A 403 -1.52 5.24 -17.04
CA SER A 403 -0.52 4.83 -18.05
C SER A 403 -1.17 4.03 -19.19
N ALA A 404 -2.11 3.14 -18.87
CA ALA A 404 -2.90 2.45 -19.88
C ALA A 404 -3.82 3.41 -20.65
N GLY A 405 -4.50 4.31 -19.93
CA GLY A 405 -5.32 5.38 -20.48
C GLY A 405 -4.56 6.31 -21.41
N GLY A 406 -3.29 6.64 -21.10
CA GLY A 406 -2.41 7.45 -21.93
C GLY A 406 -2.06 6.83 -23.29
N ARG A 407 -2.17 5.50 -23.44
CA ARG A 407 -2.07 4.84 -24.75
C ARG A 407 -3.26 5.15 -25.64
N PHE A 408 -4.44 5.35 -25.04
CA PHE A 408 -5.66 5.77 -25.74
C PHE A 408 -5.76 7.29 -25.88
N LEU A 409 -5.24 8.02 -24.88
CA LEU A 409 -5.14 9.46 -24.80
C LEU A 409 -3.71 9.92 -25.14
N SER A 410 -3.20 9.61 -26.32
CA SER A 410 -1.95 10.22 -26.77
C SER A 410 -2.21 11.68 -27.22
N PRO A 411 -1.21 12.58 -27.20
CA PRO A 411 -1.38 13.95 -27.70
C PRO A 411 -1.93 14.01 -29.14
N HIS A 412 -1.72 12.94 -29.92
CA HIS A 412 -2.09 12.77 -31.32
C HIS A 412 -3.42 12.02 -31.53
N ARG A 413 -4.04 11.47 -30.47
CA ARG A 413 -5.25 10.62 -30.53
C ARG A 413 -6.35 11.10 -29.55
N ARG A 414 -6.74 12.38 -29.64
CA ARG A 414 -7.76 13.01 -28.75
C ARG A 414 -9.23 12.78 -29.15
N ARG A 415 -9.60 11.58 -29.63
CA ARG A 415 -10.91 11.39 -30.30
C ARG A 415 -11.99 10.65 -29.52
N LEU A 416 -11.69 10.08 -28.35
CA LEU A 416 -12.71 9.39 -27.55
C LEU A 416 -13.45 10.38 -26.65
N ARG A 417 -14.78 10.34 -26.70
CA ARG A 417 -15.62 11.05 -25.72
C ARG A 417 -15.32 10.50 -24.31
N PRO A 418 -15.42 11.34 -23.26
CA PRO A 418 -15.14 10.89 -21.88
C PRO A 418 -15.91 9.62 -21.48
N ASP A 419 -17.18 9.50 -21.89
CA ASP A 419 -18.01 8.32 -21.58
C ASP A 419 -17.52 7.06 -22.30
N THR A 420 -17.10 7.18 -23.56
CA THR A 420 -16.53 6.08 -24.32
C THR A 420 -15.21 5.61 -23.72
N LEU A 421 -14.36 6.55 -23.28
CA LEU A 421 -13.12 6.22 -22.60
C LEU A 421 -13.37 5.56 -21.25
N LYS A 422 -14.32 6.07 -20.46
CA LYS A 422 -14.76 5.45 -19.21
C LYS A 422 -15.21 4.02 -19.44
N ALA A 423 -16.12 3.80 -20.39
CA ALA A 423 -16.63 2.48 -20.75
C ALA A 423 -15.48 1.56 -21.17
N LEU A 424 -14.60 2.00 -22.07
CA LEU A 424 -13.47 1.20 -22.52
C LEU A 424 -12.56 0.77 -21.37
N MET A 425 -12.14 1.72 -20.53
CA MET A 425 -11.22 1.46 -19.40
C MET A 425 -11.86 0.53 -18.36
N CYS A 426 -13.13 0.75 -18.01
CA CYS A 426 -13.85 -0.11 -17.08
C CYS A 426 -14.07 -1.50 -17.68
N THR A 427 -14.65 -1.61 -18.87
CA THR A 427 -14.96 -2.90 -19.51
C THR A 427 -13.70 -3.73 -19.75
N GLN A 428 -12.60 -3.12 -20.18
CA GLN A 428 -11.31 -3.82 -20.34
C GLN A 428 -10.82 -4.39 -19.01
N ASN A 429 -10.88 -3.62 -17.93
CA ASN A 429 -10.47 -4.08 -16.61
C ASN A 429 -11.37 -5.21 -16.07
N TRP A 430 -12.66 -5.17 -16.38
CA TRP A 430 -13.63 -6.16 -15.92
C TRP A 430 -13.55 -7.47 -16.70
N ILE A 431 -13.42 -7.43 -18.03
CA ILE A 431 -13.34 -8.63 -18.88
C ILE A 431 -12.01 -9.38 -18.67
N TRP A 432 -10.92 -8.65 -18.44
CA TRP A 432 -9.59 -9.26 -18.31
C TRP A 432 -9.24 -9.71 -16.90
N ALA A 433 -10.11 -9.44 -15.93
CA ALA A 433 -9.92 -9.97 -14.60
C ALA A 433 -10.35 -11.44 -14.54
N PRO A 434 -9.60 -12.32 -13.85
CA PRO A 434 -10.07 -13.67 -13.57
C PRO A 434 -11.42 -13.61 -12.85
N ILE A 435 -12.35 -14.48 -13.27
CA ILE A 435 -13.66 -14.68 -12.64
C ILE A 435 -13.48 -15.36 -11.30
#